data_AF-A0AA95KZF8-F1
#
_entry.id   AF-A0AA95KZF8-F1
#
_cell.length_a   1.000
_cell.length_b   1.000
_cell.length_c   1.000
_cell.angle_alpha   90.00
_cell.angle_beta   90.00
_cell.angle_gamma   90.00
#
_symmetry.space_group_name_H-M   'P 1'
#
loop_
_entity.id
_entity.type
_entity.pdbx_description
1 polymer ?
#
loop_
_entity_poly.entity_id
_entity_poly.type
_entity_poly.pdbx_seq_one_letter_code
_entity_poly.pdbx_strand_id
1 'polypeptide(L)'
;MEFFTQGLLFIALFIFIIHSIETLAYAVRLSGARVKMIASALSLFNIMVIVSRLANMMQQPFTGSLIDNAPKENTLEFVEAQFRILIGASTLGTVFGIILLPTFVALFSRAIIHLSEEKGSVPSLMKRLFSLQYIKRGITHFSLPKFSYLQGTKMNEIPVRLFFVNMIITAIYTIGVLAALYAALLVPERAATAIMASGLINGIATILLVIFVDPKLSVIADDVVNQRGSYNTLKSMSIMMVTSRLLGTILAQGLFLWGARYIAWFTKFIVLFR
;
A
#
# COMPACT_ATOMS: atom_id res chain seq x y z
N MET A 1 16.35 18.33 21.22
CA MET A 1 15.29 18.45 20.20
C MET A 1 14.16 17.51 20.59
N GLU A 2 12.90 17.90 20.43
CA GLU A 2 11.77 17.03 20.73
C GLU A 2 11.75 15.84 19.77
N PHE A 3 11.58 14.64 20.33
CA PHE A 3 11.50 13.39 19.58
C PHE A 3 10.28 13.34 18.65
N PHE A 4 9.18 14.00 19.04
CA PHE A 4 7.97 14.20 18.26
C PHE A 4 7.95 15.60 17.64
N THR A 5 8.51 15.75 16.44
CA THR A 5 8.38 16.99 15.68
C THR A 5 7.03 17.02 14.96
N GLN A 6 6.49 18.22 14.72
CA GLN A 6 5.30 18.40 13.87
C GLN A 6 5.50 17.79 12.47
N GLY A 7 6.74 17.85 11.95
CA GLY A 7 7.12 17.21 10.69
C GLY A 7 6.96 15.69 10.72
N LEU A 8 7.43 15.02 11.79
CA LEU A 8 7.26 13.57 11.94
C LEU A 8 5.79 13.15 11.93
N LEU A 9 4.94 13.87 12.67
CA LEU A 9 3.50 13.58 12.73
C LEU A 9 2.83 13.78 11.36
N PHE A 10 3.20 14.83 10.63
CA PHE A 10 2.68 15.09 9.29
C PHE A 10 3.08 13.98 8.31
N ILE A 11 4.35 13.55 8.34
CA ILE A 11 4.85 12.45 7.50
C ILE A 11 4.17 11.13 7.88
N ALA A 12 4.02 10.86 9.18
CA ALA A 12 3.31 9.68 9.67
C ALA A 12 1.85 9.65 9.18
N LEU A 13 1.15 10.80 9.20
CA LEU A 13 -0.20 10.93 8.67
C LEU A 13 -0.25 10.66 7.16
N PHE A 14 0.72 11.16 6.39
CA PHE A 14 0.81 10.86 4.95
C PHE A 14 0.99 9.35 4.71
N ILE A 15 1.93 8.71 5.40
CA ILE A 15 2.16 7.26 5.29
C ILE A 15 0.91 6.48 5.68
N PHE A 16 0.23 6.90 6.75
CA PHE A 16 -1.03 6.30 7.21
C PHE A 16 -2.11 6.36 6.12
N ILE A 17 -2.32 7.52 5.49
CA ILE A 17 -3.31 7.70 4.42
C ILE A 17 -2.96 6.84 3.21
N ILE A 18 -1.69 6.88 2.78
CA ILE A 18 -1.19 6.08 1.65
C ILE A 18 -1.46 4.59 1.89
N HIS A 19 -1.04 4.05 3.03
CA HIS A 19 -1.22 2.63 3.34
C HIS A 19 -2.70 2.25 3.49
N SER A 20 -3.55 3.19 3.92
CA SER A 20 -5.00 3.02 3.91
C SER A 20 -5.54 2.87 2.49
N ILE A 21 -5.17 3.79 1.57
CA ILE A 21 -5.61 3.77 0.16
C ILE A 21 -5.16 2.49 -0.54
N GLU A 22 -3.90 2.09 -0.37
CA GLU A 22 -3.37 0.85 -0.96
C GLU A 22 -4.09 -0.39 -0.44
N THR A 23 -4.45 -0.41 0.84
CA THR A 23 -5.25 -1.51 1.42
C THR A 23 -6.68 -1.52 0.87
N LEU A 24 -7.28 -0.34 0.70
CA LEU A 24 -8.61 -0.19 0.12
C LEU A 24 -8.64 -0.56 -1.37
N ALA A 25 -7.52 -0.52 -2.08
CA ALA A 25 -7.44 -0.93 -3.49
C ALA A 25 -7.87 -2.40 -3.70
N TYR A 26 -7.72 -3.28 -2.70
CA TYR A 26 -8.25 -4.65 -2.75
C TYR A 26 -9.78 -4.72 -2.82
N ALA A 27 -10.49 -3.69 -2.31
CA ALA A 27 -11.94 -3.62 -2.41
C ALA A 27 -12.42 -3.40 -3.86
N VAL A 28 -11.61 -2.76 -4.71
CA VAL A 28 -12.01 -2.43 -6.09
C VAL A 28 -12.33 -3.69 -6.91
N ARG A 29 -11.53 -4.75 -6.78
CA ARG A 29 -11.78 -6.03 -7.46
C ARG A 29 -13.04 -6.72 -6.95
N LEU A 30 -13.27 -6.70 -5.63
CA LEU A 30 -14.52 -7.21 -5.02
C LEU A 30 -15.74 -6.44 -5.51
N SER A 31 -15.62 -5.13 -5.63
CA SER A 31 -16.68 -4.25 -6.12
C SER A 31 -16.97 -4.49 -7.59
N GLY A 32 -15.92 -4.63 -8.42
CA GLY A 32 -16.02 -4.93 -9.85
C GLY A 32 -16.71 -6.25 -10.12
N ALA A 33 -16.36 -7.30 -9.39
CA ALA A 33 -17.02 -8.61 -9.51
C ALA A 33 -18.49 -8.54 -9.06
N ARG A 34 -18.80 -7.77 -8.00
CA ARG A 34 -20.17 -7.59 -7.52
C ARG A 34 -21.08 -6.93 -8.57
N VAL A 35 -20.55 -5.96 -9.32
CA VAL A 35 -21.31 -5.25 -10.37
C VAL A 35 -21.12 -5.84 -11.76
N LYS A 36 -20.30 -6.89 -11.91
CA LYS A 36 -19.92 -7.54 -13.18
C LYS A 36 -19.23 -6.61 -14.19
N MET A 37 -18.42 -5.66 -13.71
CA MET A 37 -17.73 -4.66 -14.54
C MET A 37 -16.23 -4.60 -14.21
N ILE A 38 -15.49 -5.65 -14.55
CA ILE A 38 -14.06 -5.77 -14.21
C ILE A 38 -13.20 -4.72 -14.91
N ALA A 39 -13.48 -4.42 -16.19
CA ALA A 39 -12.72 -3.42 -16.93
C ALA A 39 -12.81 -2.01 -16.30
N SER A 40 -14.03 -1.58 -15.95
CA SER A 40 -14.25 -0.31 -15.25
C SER A 40 -13.64 -0.30 -13.85
N ALA A 41 -13.69 -1.43 -13.13
CA ALA A 41 -13.02 -1.60 -11.85
C ALA A 41 -11.50 -1.48 -11.97
N LEU A 42 -10.91 -2.08 -13.01
CA LEU A 42 -9.47 -2.01 -13.27
C LEU A 42 -9.02 -0.57 -13.57
N SER A 43 -9.82 0.19 -14.32
CA SER A 43 -9.58 1.62 -14.54
C SER A 43 -9.55 2.40 -13.21
N LEU A 44 -10.54 2.18 -12.34
CA LEU A 44 -10.58 2.80 -11.01
C LEU A 44 -9.40 2.39 -10.14
N PHE A 45 -9.02 1.11 -10.16
CA PHE A 45 -7.84 0.59 -9.46
C PHE A 45 -6.56 1.28 -9.92
N ASN A 46 -6.35 1.41 -11.24
CA ASN A 46 -5.17 2.06 -11.79
C ASN A 46 -5.08 3.52 -11.37
N ILE A 47 -6.19 4.26 -11.37
CA ILE A 47 -6.24 5.65 -10.88
C ILE A 47 -5.80 5.71 -9.42
N MET A 48 -6.36 4.84 -8.56
CA MET A 48 -6.00 4.80 -7.14
C MET A 48 -4.51 4.49 -6.93
N VAL A 49 -3.97 3.50 -7.65
CA VAL A 49 -2.57 3.09 -7.53
C VAL A 49 -1.63 4.20 -7.98
N ILE A 50 -1.95 4.90 -9.07
CA ILE A 50 -1.14 6.03 -9.56
C ILE A 50 -1.13 7.17 -8.53
N VAL A 51 -2.30 7.53 -7.99
CA VAL A 51 -2.40 8.56 -6.95
C VAL A 51 -1.62 8.18 -5.70
N SER A 52 -1.74 6.93 -5.24
CA SER A 52 -0.97 6.43 -4.09
C SER A 52 0.54 6.48 -4.33
N ARG A 53 0.98 6.07 -5.53
CA ARG A 53 2.40 6.08 -5.91
C ARG A 53 2.95 7.50 -5.97
N LEU A 54 2.19 8.44 -6.54
CA LEU A 54 2.54 9.85 -6.54
C LEU A 54 2.65 10.39 -5.11
N ALA A 55 1.68 10.10 -4.24
CA ALA A 55 1.71 10.50 -2.84
C ALA A 55 2.94 9.95 -2.10
N ASN A 56 3.29 8.68 -2.34
CA ASN A 56 4.54 8.09 -1.83
C ASN A 56 5.78 8.85 -2.34
N MET A 57 5.86 9.16 -3.64
CA MET A 57 7.00 9.91 -4.19
C MET A 57 7.10 11.33 -3.61
N MET A 58 5.96 12.00 -3.45
CA MET A 58 5.89 13.31 -2.81
C MET A 58 6.30 13.28 -1.33
N GLN A 59 6.06 12.16 -0.64
CA GLN A 59 6.39 11.98 0.77
C GLN A 59 7.90 11.79 1.03
N GLN A 60 8.68 11.31 0.05
CA GLN A 60 10.11 11.01 0.23
C GLN A 60 10.96 12.24 0.58
N PRO A 61 10.84 13.39 -0.11
CA PRO A 61 11.60 14.59 0.24
C PRO A 61 11.34 15.08 1.67
N PHE A 62 10.09 15.02 2.14
CA PHE A 62 9.75 15.35 3.53
C PHE A 62 10.39 14.38 4.52
N THR A 63 10.56 13.11 4.15
CA THR A 63 11.25 12.13 4.99
C THR A 63 12.76 12.36 4.99
N GLY A 64 13.33 12.76 3.86
CA GLY A 64 14.73 13.16 3.75
C GLY A 64 15.06 14.33 4.68
N SER A 65 14.17 15.32 4.81
CA SER A 65 14.40 16.45 5.71
C SER A 65 14.44 16.05 7.20
N LEU A 66 13.89 14.90 7.60
CA LEU A 66 14.08 14.38 8.97
C LEU A 66 15.54 14.02 9.23
N ILE A 67 16.26 13.55 8.21
CA ILE A 67 17.69 13.28 8.28
C ILE A 67 18.48 14.58 8.33
N ASP A 68 18.15 15.54 7.48
CA ASP A 68 18.87 16.81 7.40
C ASP A 68 18.78 17.62 8.71
N ASN A 69 17.67 17.49 9.44
CA ASN A 69 17.44 18.16 10.72
C ASN A 69 17.79 17.29 11.95
N ALA A 70 18.35 16.09 11.74
CA ALA A 70 18.67 15.20 12.85
C ALA A 70 19.83 15.77 13.70
N PRO A 71 19.84 15.53 15.02
CA PRO A 71 20.96 15.92 15.87
C PRO A 71 22.28 15.28 15.40
N LYS A 72 23.40 16.01 15.50
CA LYS A 72 24.73 15.50 15.14
C LYS A 72 25.24 14.41 16.10
N GLU A 73 24.79 14.46 17.35
CA GLU A 73 25.04 13.42 18.34
C GLU A 73 23.95 12.35 18.25
N ASN A 74 24.33 11.07 18.26
CA ASN A 74 23.42 9.92 18.18
C ASN A 74 22.42 9.96 17.00
N THR A 75 22.82 10.53 15.86
CA THR A 75 21.99 10.66 14.65
C THR A 75 21.34 9.34 14.23
N LEU A 76 22.10 8.25 14.22
CA LEU A 76 21.62 6.94 13.78
C LEU A 76 20.49 6.40 14.66
N GLU A 77 20.65 6.47 15.99
CA GLU A 77 19.65 6.00 16.93
C GLU A 77 18.38 6.87 16.87
N PHE A 78 18.56 8.19 16.77
CA PHE A 78 17.45 9.13 16.64
C PHE A 78 16.63 8.90 15.36
N VAL A 79 17.29 8.80 14.21
CA VAL A 79 16.62 8.59 12.91
C VAL A 79 15.99 7.19 12.85
N GLU A 80 16.66 6.17 13.38
CA GLU A 80 16.09 4.83 13.47
C GLU A 80 14.76 4.84 14.22
N ALA A 81 14.72 5.47 15.39
CA ALA A 81 13.54 5.53 16.21
C ALA A 81 12.39 6.28 15.51
N GLN A 82 12.68 7.39 14.83
CA GLN A 82 11.69 8.10 14.00
C GLN A 82 11.18 7.22 12.85
N PHE A 83 12.05 6.51 12.14
CA PHE A 83 11.66 5.66 11.02
C PHE A 83 10.83 4.46 11.47
N ARG A 84 11.09 3.88 12.64
CA ARG A 84 10.24 2.83 13.23
C ARG A 84 8.83 3.32 13.52
N ILE A 85 8.67 4.57 13.96
CA ILE A 85 7.35 5.22 14.14
C ILE A 85 6.65 5.38 12.80
N LEU A 86 7.37 5.81 11.75
CA LEU A 86 6.83 5.93 10.39
C LEU A 86 6.36 4.56 9.84
N ILE A 87 7.14 3.50 10.05
CA ILE A 87 6.71 2.12 9.71
C ILE A 87 5.50 1.71 10.56
N GLY A 88 5.41 2.16 11.82
CA GLY A 88 4.26 1.94 12.68
C GLY A 88 2.99 2.58 12.12
N ALA A 89 3.09 3.81 11.61
CA ALA A 89 2.00 4.51 10.94
C ALA A 89 1.50 3.76 9.70
N SER A 90 2.40 3.09 8.98
CA SER A 90 2.06 2.22 7.84
C SER A 90 1.18 1.02 8.24
N THR A 91 1.46 0.44 9.42
CA THR A 91 0.69 -0.66 10.00
C THR A 91 -0.69 -0.17 10.43
N LEU A 92 -0.75 0.95 11.14
CA LEU A 92 -2.01 1.58 11.56
C LEU A 92 -2.88 1.97 10.37
N GLY A 93 -2.29 2.54 9.32
CA GLY A 93 -3.00 2.86 8.08
C GLY A 93 -3.56 1.61 7.40
N THR A 94 -2.79 0.52 7.39
CA THR A 94 -3.27 -0.77 6.88
C THR A 94 -4.44 -1.29 7.71
N VAL A 95 -4.35 -1.28 9.03
CA VAL A 95 -5.46 -1.67 9.93
C VAL A 95 -6.70 -0.81 9.69
N PHE A 96 -6.52 0.51 9.55
CA PHE A 96 -7.62 1.42 9.26
C PHE A 96 -8.28 1.08 7.91
N GLY A 97 -7.48 0.83 6.87
CA GLY A 97 -7.96 0.34 5.58
C GLY A 97 -8.75 -0.97 5.67
N ILE A 98 -8.31 -1.92 6.52
CA ILE A 98 -9.02 -3.18 6.77
C ILE A 98 -10.42 -2.93 7.34
N ILE A 99 -10.50 -2.07 8.36
CA ILE A 99 -11.77 -1.74 9.02
C ILE A 99 -12.73 -1.08 8.03
N LEU A 100 -12.21 -0.23 7.15
CA LEU A 100 -12.99 0.47 6.14
C LEU A 100 -13.32 -0.36 4.90
N LEU A 101 -12.69 -1.54 4.72
CA LEU A 101 -12.82 -2.37 3.52
C LEU A 101 -14.29 -2.64 3.12
N PRO A 102 -15.20 -3.08 4.03
CA PRO A 102 -16.59 -3.37 3.64
C PRO A 102 -17.34 -2.13 3.12
N THR A 103 -17.08 -0.98 3.73
CA THR A 103 -17.66 0.31 3.35
C THR A 103 -17.20 0.72 1.96
N PHE A 104 -15.90 0.59 1.69
CA PHE A 104 -15.33 0.90 0.38
C PHE A 104 -15.73 -0.10 -0.70
N VAL A 105 -15.99 -1.37 -0.38
CA VAL A 105 -16.58 -2.30 -1.35
C VAL A 105 -17.93 -1.78 -1.84
N ALA A 106 -18.79 -1.27 -0.94
CA ALA A 106 -20.07 -0.69 -1.35
C ALA A 106 -19.90 0.63 -2.13
N LEU A 107 -18.99 1.50 -1.69
CA LEU A 107 -18.71 2.78 -2.33
C LEU A 107 -18.14 2.60 -3.73
N PHE A 108 -17.15 1.74 -3.89
CA PHE A 108 -16.54 1.47 -5.19
C PHE A 108 -17.49 0.76 -6.14
N SER A 109 -18.40 -0.11 -5.66
CA SER A 109 -19.44 -0.67 -6.54
C SER A 109 -20.29 0.44 -7.17
N ARG A 110 -20.69 1.45 -6.39
CA ARG A 110 -21.39 2.61 -6.93
C ARG A 110 -20.50 3.43 -7.86
N ALA A 111 -19.25 3.71 -7.47
CA ALA A 111 -18.33 4.49 -8.29
C ALA A 111 -18.07 3.85 -9.65
N ILE A 112 -17.95 2.52 -9.71
CA ILE A 112 -17.74 1.75 -10.94
C ILE A 112 -18.96 1.85 -11.88
N ILE A 113 -20.18 1.74 -11.34
CA ILE A 113 -21.41 1.90 -12.12
C ILE A 113 -21.46 3.31 -12.73
N HIS A 114 -21.23 4.35 -11.92
CA HIS A 114 -21.23 5.73 -12.39
C HIS A 114 -20.13 5.99 -13.42
N LEU A 115 -18.92 5.46 -13.20
CA LEU A 115 -17.83 5.58 -14.16
C LEU A 115 -18.23 5.02 -15.53
N SER A 116 -18.98 3.94 -15.56
CA SER A 116 -19.47 3.36 -16.81
C SER A 116 -20.62 4.13 -17.44
N GLU A 117 -21.57 4.63 -16.64
CA GLU A 117 -22.66 5.50 -17.11
C GLU A 117 -22.11 6.77 -17.77
N GLU A 118 -21.03 7.32 -17.20
CA GLU A 118 -20.30 8.48 -17.68
C GLU A 118 -19.31 8.14 -18.83
N LYS A 119 -19.47 6.98 -19.48
CA LYS A 119 -18.61 6.50 -20.59
C LYS A 119 -17.10 6.52 -20.28
N GLY A 120 -16.72 6.32 -19.02
CA GLY A 120 -15.33 6.31 -18.58
C GLY A 120 -14.72 7.68 -18.26
N SER A 121 -15.51 8.75 -18.22
CA SER A 121 -15.02 10.09 -17.89
C SER A 121 -14.65 10.22 -16.40
N VAL A 122 -13.36 10.13 -16.11
CA VAL A 122 -12.78 10.34 -14.76
C VAL A 122 -13.07 11.75 -14.22
N PRO A 123 -12.96 12.84 -15.00
CA PRO A 123 -13.26 14.18 -14.48
C PRO A 123 -14.72 14.37 -14.06
N SER A 124 -15.68 13.79 -14.79
CA SER A 124 -17.10 13.85 -14.39
C SER A 124 -17.39 13.00 -13.16
N LEU A 125 -16.76 11.82 -13.05
CA LEU A 125 -16.81 11.01 -11.83
C LEU A 125 -16.29 11.80 -10.61
N MET A 126 -15.15 12.49 -10.74
CA MET A 126 -14.55 13.27 -9.65
C MET A 126 -15.47 14.41 -9.20
N LYS A 127 -16.05 15.18 -10.13
CA LYS A 127 -17.03 16.23 -9.81
C LYS A 127 -18.21 15.70 -8.99
N ARG A 128 -18.66 14.47 -9.28
CA ARG A 128 -19.80 13.84 -8.62
C ARG A 128 -19.42 13.21 -7.27
N LEU A 129 -18.25 12.59 -7.17
CA LEU A 129 -17.70 12.05 -5.92
C LEU A 129 -17.43 13.14 -4.87
N PHE A 130 -16.96 14.32 -5.30
CA PHE A 130 -16.74 15.48 -4.43
C PHE A 130 -18.00 16.29 -4.13
N SER A 131 -19.17 15.90 -4.63
CA SER A 131 -20.43 16.52 -4.24
C SER A 131 -20.75 16.21 -2.76
N LEU A 132 -21.06 17.26 -1.98
CA LEU A 132 -21.37 17.19 -0.55
C LEU A 132 -22.46 16.16 -0.21
N GLN A 133 -23.40 15.91 -1.13
CA GLN A 133 -24.46 14.91 -0.95
C GLN A 133 -23.93 13.47 -0.97
N TYR A 134 -22.91 13.19 -1.78
CA TYR A 134 -22.29 11.85 -1.86
C TYR A 134 -21.37 11.58 -0.66
N ILE A 135 -20.62 12.60 -0.21
CA ILE A 135 -19.82 12.50 1.01
C ILE A 135 -20.72 12.23 2.23
N LYS A 136 -21.83 12.99 2.37
CA LYS A 136 -22.79 12.80 3.47
C LYS A 136 -23.48 11.43 3.44
N ARG A 137 -23.82 10.93 2.24
CA ARG A 137 -24.37 9.57 2.04
C ARG A 137 -23.37 8.44 2.27
N GLY A 138 -22.08 8.68 1.98
CA GLY A 138 -20.99 7.74 2.26
C GLY A 138 -20.76 7.58 3.75
N ILE A 139 -20.76 8.69 4.50
CA ILE A 139 -20.59 8.70 5.97
C ILE A 139 -21.78 8.03 6.68
N THR A 140 -23.01 8.19 6.18
CA THR A 140 -24.21 7.57 6.79
C THR A 140 -24.33 6.06 6.53
N HIS A 141 -23.59 5.52 5.55
CA HIS A 141 -23.53 4.08 5.26
C HIS A 141 -22.22 3.43 5.74
N PHE A 142 -21.67 3.93 6.83
CA PHE A 142 -20.52 3.29 7.48
C PHE A 142 -20.88 1.87 7.90
N SER A 143 -20.26 0.88 7.27
CA SER A 143 -20.45 -0.53 7.59
C SER A 143 -19.18 -1.08 8.21
N LEU A 144 -19.21 -1.27 9.53
CA LEU A 144 -18.14 -1.96 10.25
C LEU A 144 -18.09 -3.43 9.83
N PRO A 145 -16.89 -4.06 9.88
CA PRO A 145 -16.76 -5.49 9.61
C PRO A 145 -17.61 -6.28 10.62
N LYS A 146 -18.67 -6.93 10.14
CA LYS A 146 -19.46 -7.87 10.95
C LYS A 146 -18.74 -9.22 10.99
N PHE A 147 -18.82 -9.96 12.10
CA PHE A 147 -18.23 -11.32 12.18
C PHE A 147 -18.76 -12.29 11.10
N SER A 148 -19.94 -12.04 10.53
CA SER A 148 -20.45 -12.76 9.36
C SER A 148 -19.61 -12.56 8.08
N TYR A 149 -18.69 -11.59 8.05
CA TYR A 149 -17.76 -11.44 6.93
C TYR A 149 -16.75 -12.59 6.84
N LEU A 150 -16.44 -13.23 7.98
CA LEU A 150 -15.54 -14.38 8.10
C LEU A 150 -16.27 -15.72 7.91
N GLN A 151 -17.61 -15.75 8.05
CA GLN A 151 -18.41 -16.95 7.84
C GLN A 151 -18.37 -17.38 6.37
N GLY A 152 -18.01 -18.65 6.12
CA GLY A 152 -17.89 -19.22 4.78
C GLY A 152 -16.53 -19.03 4.11
N THR A 153 -15.52 -18.50 4.83
CA THR A 153 -14.14 -18.46 4.32
C THR A 153 -13.54 -19.86 4.35
N LYS A 154 -13.30 -20.45 3.18
CA LYS A 154 -12.59 -21.74 3.05
C LYS A 154 -11.10 -21.47 2.91
N MET A 155 -10.36 -21.59 4.01
CA MET A 155 -8.91 -21.33 4.04
C MET A 155 -8.10 -22.31 3.16
N ASN A 156 -8.67 -23.49 2.83
CA ASN A 156 -8.00 -24.55 2.08
C ASN A 156 -7.93 -24.34 0.56
N GLU A 157 -8.67 -23.39 -0.01
CA GLU A 157 -8.63 -23.09 -1.46
C GLU A 157 -7.52 -22.10 -1.84
N ILE A 158 -6.71 -21.65 -0.87
CA ILE A 158 -5.88 -20.47 -1.03
C ILE A 158 -4.39 -20.84 -1.18
N PRO A 159 -3.69 -20.37 -2.23
CA PRO A 159 -2.29 -20.67 -2.42
C PRO A 159 -1.44 -19.95 -1.36
N VAL A 160 -1.04 -20.67 -0.32
CA VAL A 160 -0.15 -20.20 0.77
C VAL A 160 1.12 -19.52 0.21
N ARG A 161 1.64 -20.01 -0.92
CA ARG A 161 2.77 -19.36 -1.62
C ARG A 161 2.47 -17.90 -1.98
N LEU A 162 1.27 -17.60 -2.47
CA LEU A 162 0.88 -16.24 -2.84
C LEU A 162 0.76 -15.34 -1.61
N PHE A 163 0.31 -15.88 -0.48
CA PHE A 163 0.27 -15.16 0.79
C PHE A 163 1.65 -14.67 1.22
N PHE A 164 2.65 -15.56 1.23
CA PHE A 164 4.01 -15.20 1.63
C PHE A 164 4.67 -14.26 0.63
N VAL A 165 4.46 -14.47 -0.68
CA VAL A 165 4.99 -13.58 -1.71
C VAL A 165 4.45 -12.16 -1.54
N ASN A 166 3.13 -11.99 -1.39
CA ASN A 166 2.52 -10.68 -1.16
C ASN A 166 3.00 -10.03 0.16
N MET A 167 3.23 -10.82 1.20
CA MET A 167 3.73 -10.35 2.49
C MET A 167 5.15 -9.80 2.37
N ILE A 168 6.05 -10.53 1.70
CA ILE A 168 7.45 -10.10 1.46
C ILE A 168 7.48 -8.86 0.57
N ILE A 169 6.72 -8.85 -0.53
CA ILE A 169 6.63 -7.69 -1.42
C ILE A 169 6.16 -6.46 -0.65
N THR A 170 5.13 -6.61 0.19
CA THR A 170 4.64 -5.52 1.03
C THR A 170 5.73 -5.03 1.98
N ALA A 171 6.43 -5.94 2.67
CA ALA A 171 7.49 -5.55 3.59
C ALA A 171 8.60 -4.74 2.90
N ILE A 172 9.04 -5.18 1.71
CA ILE A 172 10.03 -4.46 0.89
C ILE A 172 9.49 -3.09 0.48
N TYR A 173 8.23 -3.01 0.04
CA TYR A 173 7.61 -1.75 -0.39
C TYR A 173 7.51 -0.75 0.77
N THR A 174 7.16 -1.22 1.97
CA THR A 174 7.02 -0.39 3.17
C THR A 174 8.35 0.20 3.64
N ILE A 175 9.46 -0.57 3.59
CA ILE A 175 10.76 -0.09 4.09
C ILE A 175 11.67 0.49 3.01
N GLY A 176 11.42 0.25 1.72
CA GLY A 176 12.41 0.50 0.66
C GLY A 176 13.01 1.91 0.68
N VAL A 177 12.17 2.94 0.82
CA VAL A 177 12.61 4.35 0.91
C VAL A 177 13.32 4.62 2.23
N LEU A 178 12.71 4.23 3.36
CA LEU A 178 13.27 4.46 4.70
C LEU A 178 14.64 3.79 4.87
N ALA A 179 14.76 2.55 4.37
CA ALA A 179 15.99 1.77 4.42
C ALA A 179 17.09 2.41 3.56
N ALA A 180 16.76 2.95 2.38
CA ALA A 180 17.71 3.66 1.52
C ALA A 180 18.21 4.96 2.15
N LEU A 181 17.29 5.75 2.73
CA LEU A 181 17.60 6.95 3.47
C LEU A 181 18.49 6.65 4.69
N TYR A 182 18.18 5.60 5.45
CA TYR A 182 19.02 5.17 6.58
C TYR A 182 20.38 4.61 6.12
N ALA A 183 20.43 3.89 5.00
CA ALA A 183 21.67 3.40 4.42
C ALA A 183 22.64 4.52 4.02
N ALA A 184 22.12 5.68 3.62
CA ALA A 184 22.92 6.87 3.32
C ALA A 184 23.64 7.41 4.57
N LEU A 185 23.03 7.25 5.75
CA LEU A 185 23.68 7.58 7.03
C LEU A 185 24.75 6.55 7.43
N LEU A 186 24.52 5.26 7.12
CA LEU A 186 25.51 4.22 7.36
C LEU A 186 26.75 4.36 6.46
N VAL A 187 26.59 4.98 5.29
CA VAL A 187 27.64 5.11 4.28
C VAL A 187 27.66 6.53 3.68
N PRO A 188 28.16 7.53 4.42
CA PRO A 188 28.12 8.92 3.98
C PRO A 188 28.85 9.16 2.64
N GLU A 189 29.96 8.45 2.40
CA GLU A 189 30.74 8.54 1.15
C GLU A 189 29.95 8.13 -0.10
N ARG A 190 28.90 7.32 0.05
CA ARG A 190 28.05 6.80 -1.04
C ARG A 190 26.59 7.16 -0.84
N ALA A 191 26.31 8.24 -0.10
CA ALA A 191 24.96 8.63 0.29
C ALA A 191 24.01 8.78 -0.92
N ALA A 192 24.43 9.49 -1.97
CA ALA A 192 23.62 9.69 -3.16
C ALA A 192 23.24 8.36 -3.84
N THR A 193 24.21 7.43 -3.97
CA THR A 193 23.97 6.09 -4.52
C THR A 193 23.00 5.28 -3.66
N ALA A 194 23.13 5.36 -2.32
CA ALA A 194 22.24 4.68 -1.39
C ALA A 194 20.81 5.19 -1.49
N ILE A 195 20.60 6.51 -1.55
CA ILE A 195 19.27 7.13 -1.69
C ILE A 195 18.62 6.71 -3.01
N MET A 196 19.36 6.76 -4.11
CA MET A 196 18.87 6.39 -5.44
C MET A 196 18.52 4.90 -5.57
N ALA A 197 19.12 4.03 -4.74
CA ALA A 197 18.79 2.61 -4.72
C ALA A 197 17.32 2.35 -4.32
N SER A 198 16.67 3.26 -3.62
CA SER A 198 15.22 3.17 -3.31
C SER A 198 14.35 3.04 -4.56
N GLY A 199 14.70 3.75 -5.64
CA GLY A 199 13.98 3.69 -6.92
C GLY A 199 14.05 2.29 -7.55
N LEU A 200 15.24 1.68 -7.51
CA LEU A 200 15.44 0.30 -7.99
C LEU A 200 14.63 -0.69 -7.14
N ILE A 201 14.68 -0.57 -5.82
CA ILE A 201 13.95 -1.46 -4.89
C ILE A 201 12.44 -1.37 -5.13
N ASN A 202 11.90 -0.15 -5.27
CA ASN A 202 10.49 0.07 -5.57
C ASN A 202 10.10 -0.47 -6.95
N GLY A 203 10.99 -0.33 -7.94
CA GLY A 203 10.81 -0.92 -9.28
C GLY A 203 10.70 -2.44 -9.22
N ILE A 204 11.65 -3.10 -8.55
CA ILE A 204 11.65 -4.55 -8.35
C ILE A 204 10.39 -5.00 -7.61
N ALA A 205 10.04 -4.35 -6.50
CA ALA A 205 8.83 -4.68 -5.73
C ALA A 205 7.55 -4.55 -6.58
N THR A 206 7.48 -3.52 -7.42
CA THR A 206 6.36 -3.35 -8.37
C THR A 206 6.30 -4.50 -9.38
N ILE A 207 7.44 -4.88 -9.98
CA ILE A 207 7.51 -5.99 -10.93
C ILE A 207 7.06 -7.30 -10.27
N LEU A 208 7.54 -7.58 -9.05
CA LEU A 208 7.15 -8.77 -8.30
C LEU A 208 5.63 -8.78 -8.03
N LEU A 209 5.05 -7.64 -7.65
CA LEU A 209 3.60 -7.53 -7.42
C LEU A 209 2.80 -7.84 -8.69
N VAL A 210 3.18 -7.22 -9.81
CA VAL A 210 2.49 -7.33 -11.09
C VAL A 210 2.65 -8.72 -11.71
N ILE A 211 3.77 -9.41 -11.49
CA ILE A 211 3.98 -10.76 -12.04
C ILE A 211 3.30 -11.82 -11.17
N PHE A 212 3.43 -11.74 -9.85
CA PHE A 212 3.02 -12.85 -8.97
C PHE A 212 1.63 -12.70 -8.37
N VAL A 213 1.17 -11.46 -8.14
CA VAL A 213 -0.06 -11.19 -7.39
C VAL A 213 -1.21 -10.80 -8.32
N ASP A 214 -1.02 -9.78 -9.15
CA ASP A 214 -2.09 -9.22 -9.97
C ASP A 214 -2.77 -10.23 -10.91
N PRO A 215 -2.05 -11.09 -11.67
CA PRO A 215 -2.69 -12.00 -12.61
C PRO A 215 -3.59 -13.02 -11.91
N LYS A 216 -3.16 -13.51 -10.75
CA LYS A 216 -3.94 -14.47 -9.96
C LYS A 216 -5.22 -13.85 -9.42
N LEU A 217 -5.16 -12.61 -8.94
CA LEU A 217 -6.35 -11.89 -8.47
C LEU A 217 -7.30 -11.54 -9.61
N SER A 218 -6.77 -11.16 -10.77
CA SER A 218 -7.58 -10.84 -11.96
C SER A 218 -8.32 -12.08 -12.48
N VAL A 219 -7.64 -13.22 -12.62
CA VAL A 219 -8.28 -14.48 -13.08
C VAL A 219 -9.40 -14.92 -12.14
N ILE A 220 -9.19 -14.87 -10.83
CA ILE A 220 -10.25 -15.23 -9.86
C ILE A 220 -11.43 -14.25 -9.97
N ALA A 221 -11.18 -12.96 -10.17
CA ALA A 221 -12.25 -11.98 -10.36
C ALA A 221 -13.04 -12.23 -11.66
N ASP A 222 -12.35 -12.56 -12.75
CA ASP A 222 -12.98 -12.91 -14.03
C ASP A 222 -13.79 -14.21 -13.93
N ASP A 223 -13.31 -15.21 -13.19
CA ASP A 223 -14.06 -16.45 -12.99
C ASP A 223 -15.37 -16.23 -12.23
N VAL A 224 -15.40 -15.31 -11.28
CA VAL A 224 -16.64 -14.92 -10.59
C VAL A 224 -17.62 -14.25 -11.55
N VAL A 225 -17.15 -13.37 -12.44
CA VAL A 225 -18.02 -12.69 -13.41
C VAL A 225 -18.54 -13.64 -14.49
N ASN A 226 -17.69 -14.57 -14.93
CA ASN A 226 -18.02 -15.59 -15.93
C ASN A 226 -18.75 -16.82 -15.33
N GLN A 227 -19.19 -16.76 -14.08
CA GLN A 227 -19.92 -17.84 -13.38
C GLN A 227 -19.13 -19.17 -13.26
N ARG A 228 -17.80 -19.12 -13.41
CA ARG A 228 -16.88 -20.25 -13.21
C ARG A 228 -16.34 -20.32 -11.78
N GLY A 229 -16.55 -19.27 -10.99
CA GLY A 229 -16.14 -19.17 -9.59
C GLY A 229 -17.19 -18.52 -8.71
N SER A 230 -16.96 -18.54 -7.40
CA SER A 230 -17.90 -17.97 -6.42
C SER A 230 -17.41 -16.62 -5.88
N TYR A 231 -18.34 -15.71 -5.61
CA TYR A 231 -18.02 -14.44 -4.95
C TYR A 231 -17.35 -14.64 -3.58
N ASN A 232 -17.69 -15.73 -2.88
CA ASN A 232 -17.09 -16.08 -1.60
C ASN A 232 -15.61 -16.47 -1.73
N THR A 233 -15.22 -17.12 -2.83
CA THR A 233 -13.81 -17.43 -3.13
C THR A 233 -13.00 -16.15 -3.32
N LEU A 234 -13.50 -15.21 -4.15
CA LEU A 234 -12.84 -13.91 -4.34
C LEU A 234 -12.78 -13.10 -3.04
N LYS A 235 -13.86 -13.10 -2.24
CA LYS A 235 -13.90 -12.45 -0.92
C LYS A 235 -12.84 -13.04 0.02
N SER A 236 -12.75 -14.36 0.12
CA SER A 236 -11.76 -15.05 0.96
C SER A 236 -10.35 -14.71 0.52
N MET A 237 -10.11 -14.68 -0.79
CA MET A 237 -8.84 -14.29 -1.39
C MET A 237 -8.45 -12.85 -1.04
N SER A 238 -9.37 -11.90 -1.17
CA SER A 238 -9.14 -10.50 -0.81
C SER A 238 -8.85 -10.31 0.68
N ILE A 239 -9.58 -10.99 1.56
CA ILE A 239 -9.29 -10.97 3.01
C ILE A 239 -7.87 -11.48 3.25
N MET A 240 -7.50 -12.60 2.64
CA MET A 240 -6.17 -13.18 2.80
C MET A 240 -5.05 -12.27 2.29
N MET A 241 -5.24 -11.60 1.16
CA MET A 241 -4.26 -10.61 0.62
C MET A 241 -4.10 -9.41 1.54
N VAL A 242 -5.20 -8.93 2.09
CA VAL A 242 -5.19 -7.80 3.02
C VAL A 242 -4.53 -8.19 4.35
N THR A 243 -4.77 -9.40 4.86
CA THR A 243 -4.06 -9.95 6.02
C THR A 243 -2.58 -10.12 5.74
N SER A 244 -2.21 -10.66 4.57
CA SER A 244 -0.83 -10.77 4.11
C SER A 244 -0.12 -9.41 4.09
N ARG A 245 -0.80 -8.37 3.60
CA ARG A 245 -0.30 -6.99 3.61
C ARG A 245 -0.07 -6.48 5.03
N LEU A 246 -1.01 -6.71 5.96
CA LEU A 246 -0.84 -6.34 7.37
C LEU A 246 0.37 -7.03 8.00
N LEU A 247 0.53 -8.34 7.77
CA LEU A 247 1.72 -9.05 8.28
C LEU A 247 3.00 -8.54 7.59
N GLY A 248 2.92 -8.10 6.34
CA GLY A 248 4.04 -7.49 5.63
C GLY A 248 4.50 -6.17 6.24
N THR A 249 3.58 -5.29 6.65
CA THR A 249 3.93 -4.03 7.33
C THR A 249 4.48 -4.26 8.75
N ILE A 250 4.06 -5.32 9.41
CA ILE A 250 4.66 -5.75 10.69
C ILE A 250 6.05 -6.34 10.45
N LEU A 251 6.21 -7.21 9.45
CA LEU A 251 7.50 -7.79 9.06
C LEU A 251 8.52 -6.70 8.67
N ALA A 252 8.06 -5.63 8.04
CA ALA A 252 8.86 -4.46 7.72
C ALA A 252 9.56 -3.86 8.95
N GLN A 253 8.95 -3.86 10.15
CA GLN A 253 9.61 -3.40 11.38
C GLN A 253 10.87 -4.20 11.69
N GLY A 254 10.83 -5.51 11.50
CA GLY A 254 11.96 -6.40 11.70
C GLY A 254 13.00 -6.28 10.58
N LEU A 255 12.55 -6.17 9.33
CA LEU A 255 13.43 -6.13 8.15
C LEU A 255 14.11 -4.78 7.93
N PHE A 256 13.62 -3.69 8.52
CA PHE A 256 14.11 -2.33 8.28
C PHE A 256 15.65 -2.20 8.36
N LEU A 257 16.25 -2.59 9.49
CA LEU A 257 17.71 -2.47 9.68
C LEU A 257 18.50 -3.40 8.75
N TRP A 258 18.00 -4.61 8.53
CA TRP A 258 18.61 -5.57 7.62
C TRP A 258 18.60 -5.04 6.19
N GLY A 259 17.47 -4.47 5.76
CA GLY A 259 17.32 -3.82 4.47
C GLY A 259 18.28 -2.65 4.30
N ALA A 260 18.41 -1.78 5.30
CA ALA A 260 19.33 -0.64 5.22
C ALA A 260 20.80 -1.08 5.13
N ARG A 261 21.21 -2.07 5.92
CA ARG A 261 22.56 -2.65 5.84
C ARG A 261 22.81 -3.34 4.50
N TYR A 262 21.80 -4.02 3.96
CA TYR A 262 21.87 -4.63 2.63
C TYR A 262 22.09 -3.58 1.53
N ILE A 263 21.35 -2.47 1.57
CA ILE A 263 21.53 -1.36 0.61
C ILE A 263 22.93 -0.74 0.75
N ALA A 264 23.36 -0.48 1.99
CA ALA A 264 24.69 0.02 2.29
C ALA A 264 25.80 -0.88 1.73
N TRP A 265 25.65 -2.20 1.86
CA TRP A 265 26.56 -3.18 1.26
C TRP A 265 26.48 -3.17 -0.28
N PHE A 266 25.28 -3.15 -0.84
CA PHE A 266 25.04 -3.19 -2.28
C PHE A 266 25.67 -1.98 -3.02
N THR A 267 25.71 -0.81 -2.37
CA THR A 267 26.35 0.39 -2.94
C THR A 267 27.84 0.20 -3.26
N LYS A 268 28.54 -0.73 -2.59
CA LYS A 268 29.95 -1.04 -2.89
C LYS A 268 30.13 -1.54 -4.33
N PHE A 269 29.19 -2.35 -4.81
CA PHE A 269 29.24 -2.94 -6.16
C PHE A 269 28.88 -1.93 -7.26
N ILE A 270 28.03 -0.95 -6.95
CA ILE A 270 27.66 0.08 -7.92
C ILE A 270 28.83 1.03 -8.20
N VAL A 271 29.57 1.40 -7.15
CA VAL A 271 30.72 2.32 -7.30
C VAL A 271 31.93 1.64 -7.95
N LEU A 272 31.96 0.29 -7.98
CA LEU A 272 32.94 -0.49 -8.74
C LEU A 272 32.81 -0.35 -10.26
N PHE A 273 31.70 0.21 -10.79
CA PHE A 273 31.54 0.55 -12.21
C PHE A 273 32.23 1.87 -12.62
N ARG A 274 33.18 2.34 -11.81
CA ARG A 274 33.98 3.54 -12.08
C ARG A 274 35.24 3.20 -12.86
#